data_AF-A0A955HHZ6-F1
#
_entry.id   AF-A0A955HHZ6-F1
#
_cell.length_a   1.000
_cell.length_b   1.000
_cell.length_c   1.000
_cell.angle_alpha   90.00
_cell.angle_beta   90.00
_cell.angle_gamma   90.00
#
_symmetry.space_group_name_H-M   'P 1'
#
loop_
_entity.id
_entity.type
_entity.pdbx_description
1 polymer ?
#
loop_
_entity_poly.entity_id
_entity_poly.type
_entity_poly.pdbx_seq_one_letter_code
_entity_poly.pdbx_strand_id
1 'polypeptide(L)'
;MKTTNDNSSDFFGNPVSIYTGQQAIEDGLLVEVTETAREAGFNWPVALTAEVWADIQAIPASQSHQDVSGRLWDVLSMLFFAIRRHKDAQRIDYSIIMHVGRKTNYFLTAEITLWNTDGAPMMVIKKRTV
;
A
#
# COMPACT_ATOMS: atom_id res chain seq x y z
N MET A 1 -15.57 -27.56 18.27
CA MET A 1 -14.55 -28.09 17.32
C MET A 1 -13.37 -27.14 17.36
N LYS A 2 -12.21 -27.57 17.89
CA LYS A 2 -10.96 -26.80 17.83
C LYS A 2 -10.17 -27.36 16.65
N THR A 3 -10.03 -26.60 15.57
CA THR A 3 -9.11 -26.95 14.47
C THR A 3 -7.70 -26.57 14.90
N THR A 4 -6.93 -27.55 15.36
CA THR A 4 -5.48 -27.46 15.44
C THR A 4 -4.96 -27.35 14.02
N ASN A 5 -4.43 -26.18 13.65
CA ASN A 5 -3.75 -25.99 12.37
C ASN A 5 -2.38 -25.40 12.65
N ASP A 6 -1.52 -26.23 13.21
CA ASP A 6 -0.06 -26.05 13.23
C ASP A 6 0.53 -27.24 12.48
N ASN A 7 1.68 -27.04 11.83
CA ASN A 7 2.55 -28.01 11.15
C ASN A 7 2.77 -27.78 9.64
N SER A 8 2.83 -26.52 9.19
CA SER A 8 3.54 -26.18 7.94
C SER A 8 5.06 -26.19 8.13
N SER A 9 5.54 -25.86 9.34
CA SER A 9 6.95 -25.87 9.76
C SER A 9 7.57 -27.26 9.81
N ASP A 10 6.78 -28.30 10.10
CA ASP A 10 7.27 -29.69 10.16
C ASP A 10 7.61 -30.28 8.79
N PHE A 11 7.02 -29.74 7.72
CA PHE A 11 7.23 -30.23 6.35
C PHE A 11 8.30 -29.46 5.59
N PHE A 12 8.40 -28.13 5.79
CA PHE A 12 9.34 -27.26 5.07
C PHE A 12 10.52 -26.77 5.92
N GLY A 13 10.55 -27.09 7.22
CA GLY A 13 11.50 -26.50 8.16
C GLY A 13 11.18 -25.03 8.48
N ASN A 14 12.00 -24.42 9.34
CA ASN A 14 11.87 -22.99 9.64
C ASN A 14 12.18 -22.16 8.37
N PRO A 15 11.45 -21.06 8.12
CA PRO A 15 11.74 -20.15 7.01
C PRO A 15 13.21 -19.70 7.03
N VAL A 16 13.90 -19.78 5.88
CA VAL A 16 15.32 -19.39 5.74
C VAL A 16 15.49 -17.87 5.86
N SER A 17 14.51 -17.10 5.41
CA SER A 17 14.45 -15.64 5.59
C SER A 17 13.01 -15.16 5.40
N ILE A 18 12.58 -14.19 6.23
CA ILE A 18 11.30 -13.48 6.10
C ILE A 18 11.64 -12.04 5.77
N TYR A 19 11.25 -11.59 4.57
CA TYR A 19 11.43 -10.20 4.16
C TYR A 19 10.25 -9.37 4.66
N THR A 20 10.54 -8.37 5.49
CA THR A 20 9.50 -7.59 6.18
C THR A 20 9.25 -6.24 5.51
N GLY A 21 8.06 -5.66 5.74
CA GLY A 21 7.76 -4.29 5.32
C GLY A 21 8.76 -3.28 5.89
N GLN A 22 9.23 -3.50 7.12
CA GLN A 22 10.27 -2.67 7.72
C GLN A 22 11.59 -2.71 6.93
N GLN A 23 12.06 -3.90 6.53
CA GLN A 23 13.26 -4.03 5.68
C GLN A 23 13.06 -3.36 4.32
N ALA A 24 11.87 -3.49 3.73
CA ALA A 24 11.56 -2.84 2.46
C ALA A 24 11.56 -1.30 2.53
N ILE A 25 11.25 -0.71 3.69
CA ILE A 25 11.41 0.73 3.91
C ILE A 25 12.88 1.10 4.06
N GLU A 26 13.65 0.32 4.83
CA GLU A 26 15.09 0.53 5.02
C GLU A 26 15.85 0.46 3.68
N ASP A 27 15.41 -0.43 2.78
CA ASP A 27 15.94 -0.57 1.42
C ASP A 27 15.43 0.52 0.45
N GLY A 28 14.53 1.40 0.88
CA GLY A 28 13.95 2.48 0.07
C GLY A 28 12.97 2.02 -1.00
N LEU A 29 12.50 0.77 -0.94
CA LEU A 29 11.49 0.23 -1.86
C LEU A 29 10.07 0.67 -1.48
N LEU A 30 9.84 0.89 -0.18
CA LEU A 30 8.60 1.37 0.39
C LEU A 30 8.80 2.72 1.09
N VAL A 31 7.78 3.58 0.98
CA VAL A 31 7.70 4.86 1.68
C VAL A 31 6.53 4.79 2.63
N GLU A 32 6.81 4.89 3.93
CA GLU A 32 5.78 4.90 4.96
C GLU A 32 4.97 6.20 4.92
N VAL A 33 3.64 6.07 4.96
CA VAL A 33 2.69 7.20 4.98
C VAL A 33 1.64 7.04 6.08
N THR A 34 1.98 6.28 7.13
CA THR A 34 1.06 5.90 8.22
C THR A 34 0.40 7.11 8.89
N GLU A 35 1.12 8.21 9.11
CA GLU A 35 0.56 9.41 9.77
C GLU A 35 -0.60 10.02 8.97
N THR A 36 -0.41 10.27 7.67
CA THR A 36 -1.50 10.77 6.80
C THR A 36 -2.60 9.72 6.60
N ALA A 37 -2.24 8.43 6.58
CA ALA A 37 -3.23 7.36 6.50
C ALA A 37 -4.14 7.29 7.73
N ARG A 38 -3.62 7.57 8.93
CA ARG A 38 -4.44 7.66 10.15
C ARG A 38 -5.47 8.76 10.06
N GLU A 39 -5.09 9.93 9.53
CA GLU A 39 -6.00 11.04 9.28
C GLU A 39 -7.11 10.66 8.27
N ALA A 40 -6.76 9.85 7.26
CA ALA A 40 -7.72 9.32 6.29
C ALA A 40 -8.60 8.18 6.82
N GLY A 41 -8.38 7.72 8.06
CA GLY A 41 -9.20 6.72 8.75
C GLY A 41 -8.65 5.29 8.74
N PHE A 42 -7.36 5.09 8.41
CA PHE A 42 -6.71 3.78 8.48
C PHE A 42 -6.16 3.50 9.88
N ASN A 43 -6.34 2.26 10.35
CA ASN A 43 -5.85 1.81 11.67
C ASN A 43 -4.54 1.01 11.60
N TRP A 44 -4.13 0.58 10.40
CA TRP A 44 -2.90 -0.19 10.19
C TRP A 44 -1.82 0.68 9.55
N PRO A 45 -0.53 0.35 9.73
CA PRO A 45 0.56 0.98 8.99
C PRO A 45 0.31 0.90 7.48
N VAL A 46 0.58 2.01 6.77
CA VAL A 46 0.39 2.10 5.32
C VAL A 46 1.67 2.57 4.66
N ALA A 47 2.08 1.88 3.61
CA ALA A 47 3.20 2.29 2.76
C ALA A 47 2.81 2.31 1.28
N LEU A 48 3.54 3.14 0.54
CA LEU A 48 3.51 3.22 -0.92
C LEU A 48 4.81 2.64 -1.46
N THR A 49 4.77 1.98 -2.61
CA THR A 49 6.02 1.71 -3.35
C THR A 49 6.70 3.02 -3.75
N ALA A 50 8.03 3.01 -3.83
CA ALA A 50 8.82 4.15 -4.28
C ALA A 50 8.38 4.68 -5.66
N GLU A 51 7.91 3.81 -6.55
CA GLU A 51 7.34 4.23 -7.84
C GLU A 51 6.10 5.10 -7.67
N VAL A 52 5.12 4.65 -6.86
CA VAL A 52 3.90 5.41 -6.58
C VAL A 52 4.24 6.73 -5.89
N TRP A 53 5.19 6.71 -4.95
CA TRP A 53 5.63 7.93 -4.26
C TRP A 53 6.30 8.93 -5.22
N ALA A 54 7.11 8.46 -6.16
CA ALA A 54 7.68 9.31 -7.20
C ALA A 54 6.61 9.91 -8.11
N ASP A 55 5.61 9.11 -8.50
CA ASP A 55 4.48 9.56 -9.34
C ASP A 55 3.61 10.62 -8.62
N ILE A 56 3.41 10.49 -7.30
CA ILE A 56 2.71 11.50 -6.48
C ILE A 56 3.49 12.83 -6.50
N GLN A 57 4.81 12.78 -6.31
CA GLN A 57 5.68 13.97 -6.32
C GLN A 57 5.84 14.60 -7.70
N ALA A 58 5.64 13.84 -8.78
CA ALA A 58 5.77 14.29 -10.16
C ALA A 58 4.56 15.16 -10.60
N ILE A 59 4.43 16.35 -10.02
CA ILE A 59 3.37 17.32 -10.35
C ILE A 59 3.74 18.06 -11.65
N PRO A 60 2.92 17.96 -12.72
CA PRO A 60 3.16 18.71 -13.94
C PRO A 60 3.08 20.22 -13.69
N ALA A 61 3.93 21.01 -14.36
CA ALA A 61 3.92 22.47 -14.23
C ALA A 61 2.56 23.11 -14.58
N SER A 62 1.76 22.47 -15.43
CA SER A 62 0.39 22.89 -15.76
C SER A 62 -0.61 22.75 -14.61
N GLN A 63 -0.26 21.99 -13.57
CA GLN A 63 -1.07 21.72 -12.38
C GLN A 63 -0.38 22.26 -11.12
N SER A 64 0.28 23.41 -11.21
CA SER A 64 1.04 24.02 -10.09
C SER A 64 0.21 24.36 -8.85
N HIS A 65 -1.11 24.32 -8.96
CA HIS A 65 -2.03 24.48 -7.82
C HIS A 65 -2.20 23.19 -7.00
N GLN A 66 -1.74 22.04 -7.49
CA GLN A 66 -1.74 20.78 -6.75
C GLN A 66 -0.48 20.67 -5.91
N ASP A 67 -0.61 20.01 -4.75
CA ASP A 67 0.48 19.70 -3.86
C ASP A 67 0.62 18.18 -3.67
N VAL A 68 1.76 17.78 -3.11
CA VAL A 68 2.09 16.37 -2.83
C VAL A 68 1.13 15.79 -1.80
N SER A 69 0.81 16.57 -0.77
CA SER A 69 -0.10 16.18 0.32
C SER A 69 -1.52 15.92 -0.19
N GLY A 70 -2.07 16.78 -1.05
CA GLY A 70 -3.39 16.58 -1.66
C GLY A 70 -3.44 15.34 -2.55
N ARG A 71 -2.41 15.09 -3.36
CA ARG A 71 -2.33 13.86 -4.17
C ARG A 71 -2.25 12.60 -3.32
N LEU A 72 -1.48 12.63 -2.23
CA LEU A 72 -1.44 11.53 -1.25
C LEU A 72 -2.83 11.32 -0.63
N TRP A 73 -3.52 12.41 -0.29
CA TRP A 73 -4.87 12.35 0.27
C TRP A 73 -5.87 11.71 -0.71
N ASP A 74 -5.78 12.04 -2.00
CA ASP A 74 -6.62 11.43 -3.04
C ASP A 74 -6.38 9.92 -3.13
N VAL A 75 -5.12 9.49 -3.11
CA VAL A 75 -4.72 8.07 -3.13
C VAL A 75 -5.33 7.30 -1.94
N LEU A 76 -5.20 7.85 -0.73
CA LEU A 76 -5.67 7.23 0.51
C LEU A 76 -7.19 7.24 0.63
N SER A 77 -7.83 8.37 0.33
CA SER A 77 -9.29 8.50 0.41
C SER A 77 -10.00 7.58 -0.59
N MET A 78 -9.49 7.49 -1.83
CA MET A 78 -10.05 6.59 -2.83
C MET A 78 -9.89 5.11 -2.45
N LEU A 79 -8.76 4.76 -1.84
CA LEU A 79 -8.58 3.42 -1.28
C LEU A 79 -9.58 3.12 -0.17
N PHE A 80 -9.78 4.06 0.75
CA PHE A 80 -10.73 3.89 1.84
C PHE A 80 -12.15 3.64 1.32
N PHE A 81 -12.59 4.38 0.30
CA PHE A 81 -13.87 4.12 -0.36
C PHE A 81 -13.92 2.77 -1.07
N ALA A 82 -12.83 2.35 -1.73
CA ALA A 82 -12.74 1.06 -2.39
C ALA A 82 -12.84 -0.11 -1.40
N ILE A 83 -12.13 -0.05 -0.27
CA ILE A 83 -12.19 -1.07 0.80
C ILE A 83 -13.62 -1.20 1.33
N ARG A 84 -14.31 -0.08 1.58
CA ARG A 84 -15.69 -0.10 2.08
C ARG A 84 -16.67 -0.80 1.13
N ARG A 85 -16.38 -0.78 -0.18
CA ARG A 85 -17.15 -1.46 -1.22
C ARG A 85 -16.83 -2.95 -1.34
N HIS A 86 -15.63 -3.36 -0.92
CA HIS A 86 -15.10 -4.72 -1.09
C HIS A 86 -14.58 -5.28 0.25
N LYS A 87 -15.49 -5.58 1.18
CA LYS A 87 -15.17 -5.91 2.58
C LYS A 87 -14.40 -7.22 2.81
N ASP A 88 -14.43 -8.15 1.84
CA ASP A 88 -13.84 -9.49 1.95
C ASP A 88 -12.70 -9.74 0.95
N ALA A 89 -12.11 -8.68 0.42
CA ALA A 89 -11.04 -8.78 -0.57
C ALA A 89 -9.66 -8.65 0.06
N GLN A 90 -8.77 -9.59 -0.22
CA GLN A 90 -7.35 -9.53 0.18
C GLN A 90 -6.54 -8.55 -0.67
N ARG A 91 -7.04 -8.23 -1.86
CA ARG A 91 -6.45 -7.32 -2.83
C ARG A 91 -7.52 -6.37 -3.33
N ILE A 92 -7.24 -5.07 -3.24
CA ILE A 92 -8.15 -4.01 -3.68
C ILE A 92 -7.52 -3.30 -4.87
N ASP A 93 -8.10 -3.52 -6.05
CA ASP A 93 -7.74 -2.74 -7.24
C ASP A 93 -8.67 -1.53 -7.35
N TYR A 94 -8.10 -0.35 -7.52
CA TYR A 94 -8.85 0.89 -7.68
C TYR A 94 -8.14 1.85 -8.64
N SER A 95 -8.85 2.88 -9.08
CA SER A 95 -8.31 3.89 -9.98
C SER A 95 -8.58 5.28 -9.44
N ILE A 96 -7.63 6.17 -9.64
CA ILE A 96 -7.76 7.59 -9.32
C ILE A 96 -7.46 8.43 -10.56
N ILE A 97 -7.97 9.66 -10.54
CA ILE A 97 -7.58 10.69 -11.51
C ILE A 97 -6.35 11.39 -10.93
N MET A 98 -5.18 11.07 -11.46
CA MET A 98 -3.92 11.70 -11.05
C MET A 98 -3.09 11.99 -12.29
N HIS A 99 -2.78 13.27 -12.50
CA HIS A 99 -2.01 13.71 -13.65
C HIS A 99 -0.53 13.40 -13.44
N VAL A 100 -0.06 12.34 -14.10
CA VAL A 100 1.34 11.96 -14.17
C VAL A 100 1.76 12.01 -15.64
N GLY A 101 2.45 13.08 -16.01
CA GLY A 101 2.81 13.35 -17.41
C GLY A 101 1.57 13.51 -18.32
N ARG A 102 1.44 12.62 -19.32
CA ARG A 102 0.31 12.60 -20.29
C ARG A 102 -0.86 11.71 -19.86
N LYS A 103 -0.73 10.98 -18.76
CA LYS A 103 -1.77 10.05 -18.29
C LYS A 103 -2.56 10.69 -17.16
N THR A 104 -3.87 10.47 -17.20
CA THR A 104 -4.83 11.00 -16.23
C THR A 104 -5.39 9.90 -15.33
N ASN A 105 -5.55 8.69 -15.86
CA ASN A 105 -6.03 7.54 -15.08
C ASN A 105 -4.84 6.78 -14.48
N TYR A 106 -4.85 6.66 -13.17
CA TYR A 106 -3.81 5.97 -12.42
C TYR A 106 -4.43 4.77 -11.70
N PHE A 107 -3.95 3.57 -12.02
CA PHE A 107 -4.45 2.32 -11.46
C PHE A 107 -3.54 1.84 -10.34
N LEU A 108 -4.14 1.53 -9.21
CA LEU A 108 -3.47 1.15 -7.98
C LEU A 108 -4.03 -0.17 -7.48
N THR A 109 -3.17 -0.92 -6.80
CA THR A 109 -3.51 -2.12 -6.07
C THR A 109 -3.04 -1.93 -4.64
N ALA A 110 -3.94 -2.14 -3.68
CA ALA A 110 -3.59 -2.27 -2.27
C ALA A 110 -3.64 -3.74 -1.84
N GLU A 111 -2.63 -4.16 -1.10
CA GLU A 111 -2.50 -5.51 -0.55
C GLU A 111 -2.00 -5.46 0.88
N ILE A 112 -2.25 -6.51 1.66
CA ILE A 112 -1.76 -6.63 3.03
C ILE A 112 -0.51 -7.50 3.01
N THR A 113 0.57 -7.00 3.61
CA THR A 113 1.84 -7.70 3.81
C THR A 113 2.19 -7.74 5.30
N LEU A 114 3.29 -8.41 5.62
CA LEU A 114 3.86 -8.47 6.97
C LEU A 114 4.69 -7.21 7.23
N TRP A 115 4.35 -6.47 8.26
CA TRP A 115 5.15 -5.35 8.78
C TRP A 115 6.48 -5.84 9.36
N ASN A 116 6.42 -6.88 10.19
CA ASN A 116 7.55 -7.45 10.91
C ASN A 116 7.45 -8.98 10.98
N THR A 117 8.47 -9.61 11.55
CA THR A 117 8.52 -11.08 11.76
C THR A 117 7.48 -11.59 12.76
N ASP A 118 6.89 -10.71 13.59
CA ASP A 118 5.87 -11.05 14.57
C ASP A 118 4.46 -11.18 13.96
N GLY A 119 4.34 -10.92 12.65
CA GLY A 119 3.08 -11.06 11.93
C GLY A 119 2.16 -9.85 11.97
N ALA A 120 2.65 -8.68 12.42
CA ALA A 120 1.85 -7.46 12.38
C ALA A 120 1.52 -7.10 10.91
N PRO A 121 0.26 -6.75 10.57
CA PRO A 121 -0.10 -6.43 9.19
C PRO A 121 0.33 -5.00 8.80
N MET A 122 0.73 -4.84 7.54
CA MET A 122 0.94 -3.55 6.88
C MET A 122 0.17 -3.53 5.57
N MET A 123 -0.45 -2.40 5.24
CA MET A 123 -1.04 -2.20 3.91
C MET A 123 -0.01 -1.58 2.98
N VAL A 124 0.20 -2.20 1.81
CA VAL A 124 1.08 -1.69 0.76
C VAL A 124 0.27 -1.32 -0.46
N ILE A 125 0.50 -0.12 -0.96
CA ILE A 125 -0.13 0.43 -2.15
C ILE A 125 0.91 0.50 -3.26
N LYS A 126 0.62 -0.17 -4.37
CA LYS A 126 1.50 -0.24 -5.55
C LYS A 126 0.75 0.06 -6.82
N LYS A 127 1.49 0.44 -7.85
CA LYS A 127 0.92 0.61 -9.19
C LYS A 127 0.43 -0.72 -9.71
N ARG A 128 -0.77 -0.74 -10.28
CA ARG A 128 -1.32 -1.94 -10.88
C ARG A 128 -0.55 -2.27 -12.16
N THR A 129 0.16 -3.39 -12.16
CA THR A 129 0.74 -3.98 -13.37
C THR A 129 -0.38 -4.65 -14.18
N VAL A 130 -0.38 -4.42 -15.50
CA VAL A 130 -1.33 -5.01 -16.46
C VAL A 130 -0.96 -6.47 -16.71
#